data_AF-A0A952L8J0-F1
#
_entry.id   AF-A0A952L8J0-F1
#
_cell.length_a   1.000
_cell.length_b   1.000
_cell.length_c   1.000
_cell.angle_alpha   90.00
_cell.angle_beta   90.00
_cell.angle_gamma   90.00
#
_symmetry.space_group_name_H-M   'P 1'
#
loop_
_entity.id
_entity.type
_entity.pdbx_description
1 polymer ?
#
loop_
_entity_poly.entity_id
_entity_poly.type
_entity_poly.pdbx_seq_one_letter_code
_entity_poly.pdbx_strand_id
1 'polypeptide(L)'
;ALYPEGTRSLDGRLYRGRTGIGWLALTTGAVVIPVGLVGTDKMQPVGAKFPKPHRITVTFGEPIDLSHFGPPESGRARRQATDAIMTAIHNLTGQELAGVYNETPPANAVERVKRAFRPERL
;
A
#
# COMPACT_ATOMS: atom_id res chain seq x y z
N ALA A 1 6.88 0.65 11.40
CA ALA A 1 5.78 0.21 10.54
C ALA A 1 5.98 0.74 9.13
N LEU A 2 5.59 -0.01 8.10
CA LEU A 2 5.74 0.35 6.69
C LEU A 2 4.35 0.38 6.03
N TYR A 3 4.13 1.31 5.10
CA TYR A 3 2.89 1.41 4.33
C TYR A 3 3.16 0.94 2.89
N PRO A 4 2.68 -0.24 2.48
CA PRO A 4 3.04 -0.84 1.19
C PRO A 4 2.63 0.00 -0.03
N GLU A 5 1.55 0.76 0.07
CA GLU A 5 1.03 1.62 -1.01
C GLU A 5 1.93 2.84 -1.26
N GLY A 6 2.64 3.29 -0.22
CA GLY A 6 3.58 4.41 -0.24
C GLY A 6 2.96 5.79 0.01
N THR A 7 1.65 5.94 -0.09
CA THR A 7 0.91 7.19 0.17
C THR A 7 -0.47 6.90 0.75
N ARG A 8 -1.06 7.87 1.47
CA ARG A 8 -2.43 7.74 1.99
C ARG A 8 -3.43 7.65 0.84
N SER A 9 -4.39 6.74 0.96
CA SER A 9 -5.58 6.70 0.11
C SER A 9 -6.42 7.97 0.28
N LEU A 10 -6.95 8.50 -0.82
CA LEU A 10 -7.84 9.67 -0.82
C LEU A 10 -9.31 9.31 -0.82
N ASP A 11 -9.63 8.09 -1.27
CA ASP A 11 -10.99 7.58 -1.45
C ASP A 11 -11.32 6.40 -0.51
N GLY A 12 -10.35 5.96 0.30
CA GLY A 12 -10.51 4.87 1.24
C GLY A 12 -10.34 3.48 0.62
N ARG A 13 -10.01 3.39 -0.68
CA ARG A 13 -9.68 2.13 -1.36
C ARG A 13 -8.27 1.67 -1.02
N LEU A 14 -8.06 0.35 -1.12
CA LEU A 14 -6.76 -0.29 -0.96
C LEU A 14 -6.09 -0.43 -2.33
N TYR A 15 -5.06 0.38 -2.55
CA TYR A 15 -4.25 0.44 -3.74
C TYR A 15 -3.19 -0.66 -3.78
N ARG A 16 -2.60 -0.83 -4.96
CA ARG A 16 -1.56 -1.84 -5.20
C ARG A 16 -0.29 -1.53 -4.38
N GLY A 17 0.18 -2.53 -3.65
CA GLY A 17 1.43 -2.45 -2.88
C GLY A 17 2.67 -2.41 -3.78
N ARG A 18 3.66 -1.60 -3.40
CA ARG A 18 4.96 -1.50 -4.08
C ARG A 18 5.87 -2.66 -3.69
N THR A 19 6.63 -3.21 -4.65
CA THR A 19 7.49 -4.40 -4.46
C THR A 19 8.61 -4.22 -3.43
N GLY A 20 8.91 -2.98 -3.03
CA GLY A 20 9.97 -2.70 -2.06
C GLY A 20 9.75 -3.38 -0.71
N ILE A 21 8.49 -3.56 -0.28
CA ILE A 21 8.22 -4.27 0.98
C ILE A 21 8.51 -5.78 0.86
N GLY A 22 8.13 -6.40 -0.27
CA GLY A 22 8.48 -7.79 -0.53
C GLY A 22 9.99 -7.98 -0.65
N TRP A 23 10.69 -7.05 -1.28
CA TRP A 23 12.16 -7.06 -1.30
C TRP A 23 12.76 -6.99 0.10
N LEU A 24 12.30 -6.06 0.95
CA LEU A 24 12.82 -5.91 2.31
C LEU A 24 12.59 -7.18 3.13
N ALA A 25 11.39 -7.74 3.08
CA ALA A 25 11.06 -8.94 3.84
C ALA A 25 11.88 -10.16 3.39
N LEU A 26 12.04 -10.37 2.07
CA LEU A 26 12.84 -11.47 1.53
C LEU A 26 14.34 -11.30 1.82
N THR A 27 14.86 -10.08 1.74
CA THR A 27 16.27 -9.80 2.03
C THR A 27 16.61 -10.02 3.50
N THR A 28 15.68 -9.69 4.40
CA THR A 28 15.92 -9.77 5.85
C THR A 28 15.50 -11.10 6.46
N GLY A 29 14.63 -11.87 5.79
CA GLY A 29 13.99 -13.05 6.37
C GLY A 29 13.03 -12.72 7.51
N ALA A 30 12.63 -11.46 7.67
CA ALA A 30 11.77 -11.02 8.76
C ALA A 30 10.33 -11.52 8.57
N VAL A 31 9.73 -12.00 9.66
CA VAL A 31 8.29 -12.30 9.71
C VAL A 31 7.50 -10.99 9.69
N VAL A 32 6.51 -10.90 8.80
CA VAL A 32 5.68 -9.70 8.61
C VAL A 32 4.35 -9.84 9.35
N ILE A 33 4.00 -8.85 10.16
CA ILE A 33 2.66 -8.75 10.76
C ILE A 33 1.81 -7.79 9.92
N PRO A 34 0.76 -8.27 9.21
CA PRO A 34 -0.16 -7.40 8.48
C PRO A 34 -1.03 -6.61 9.47
N VAL A 35 -1.25 -5.33 9.18
CA VAL A 35 -2.06 -4.44 10.02
C VAL A 35 -3.11 -3.76 9.15
N GLY A 36 -4.37 -3.94 9.51
CA GLY A 36 -5.51 -3.26 8.93
C GLY A 36 -5.87 -1.99 9.71
N LEU A 37 -6.10 -0.89 9.00
CA LEU A 37 -6.50 0.40 9.58
C LEU A 37 -7.80 0.88 8.90
N VAL A 38 -8.85 1.07 9.68
CA VAL A 38 -10.16 1.54 9.18
C VAL A 38 -10.64 2.75 9.98
N GLY A 39 -11.20 3.75 9.29
CA GLY A 39 -11.79 4.95 9.88
C GLY A 39 -10.81 6.12 10.11
N THR A 40 -9.52 5.92 9.85
CA THR A 40 -8.51 6.98 9.97
C THR A 40 -8.68 8.09 8.93
N ASP A 41 -9.17 7.73 7.74
CA ASP A 41 -9.53 8.65 6.65
C ASP A 41 -10.69 9.58 7.06
N LYS A 42 -11.63 9.09 7.86
CA LYS A 42 -12.75 9.89 8.39
C LYS A 42 -12.34 10.75 9.59
N MET A 43 -11.39 10.27 10.40
CA MET A 43 -10.86 11.00 11.55
C MET A 43 -10.04 12.22 11.11
N GLN A 44 -9.14 12.06 10.13
CA GLN A 44 -8.37 13.17 9.58
C GLN A 44 -8.14 12.97 8.07
N PRO A 45 -9.08 13.43 7.23
CA PRO A 45 -8.93 13.41 5.78
C PRO A 45 -7.66 14.13 5.32
N VAL A 46 -7.15 13.78 4.13
CA VAL A 46 -6.02 14.48 3.54
C VAL A 46 -6.37 15.97 3.34
N GLY A 47 -5.51 16.86 3.85
CA GLY A 47 -5.73 18.31 3.83
C GLY A 47 -6.40 18.87 5.09
N ALA A 48 -6.94 18.02 5.98
CA ALA A 48 -7.50 18.48 7.24
C ALA A 48 -6.39 18.91 8.22
N LYS A 49 -6.51 20.14 8.76
CA LYS A 49 -5.57 20.70 9.74
C LYS A 49 -5.68 20.03 11.11
N PHE A 50 -6.89 19.62 11.50
CA PHE A 50 -7.16 19.02 12.81
C PHE A 50 -7.98 17.74 12.65
N PRO A 51 -7.73 16.72 13.48
CA PRO A 51 -8.56 15.52 13.54
C PRO A 51 -9.93 15.84 14.15
N LYS A 52 -10.95 15.06 13.77
CA LYS A 52 -12.27 15.06 14.43
C LYS A 52 -12.54 13.71 15.09
N PRO A 53 -13.28 13.66 16.21
CA PRO A 53 -13.63 12.39 16.85
C PRO A 53 -14.32 11.45 15.86
N HIS A 54 -13.70 10.29 15.64
CA HIS A 54 -14.25 9.23 14.83
C HIS A 54 -13.73 7.89 15.34
N ARG A 55 -14.54 6.82 15.22
CA ARG A 55 -14.12 5.49 15.63
C ARG A 55 -13.04 4.98 14.66
N ILE A 56 -11.92 4.57 15.21
CA ILE A 56 -10.83 3.92 14.47
C ILE A 56 -10.78 2.46 14.89
N THR A 57 -10.56 1.58 13.93
CA THR A 57 -10.29 0.16 14.17
C THR A 57 -8.89 -0.18 13.66
N VAL A 58 -8.10 -0.82 14.53
CA VAL A 58 -6.78 -1.36 14.20
C VAL A 58 -6.84 -2.86 14.41
N THR A 59 -6.56 -3.63 13.36
CA THR A 59 -6.59 -5.09 13.41
C THR A 59 -5.22 -5.62 13.04
N PHE A 60 -4.64 -6.47 13.89
CA PHE A 60 -3.39 -7.17 13.61
C PHE A 60 -3.73 -8.57 13.11
N GLY A 61 -3.17 -8.96 11.97
CA GLY A 61 -3.35 -10.31 11.43
C GLY A 61 -2.26 -11.27 11.89
N GLU A 62 -2.33 -12.50 11.37
CA GLU A 62 -1.37 -13.54 11.67
C GLU A 62 0.02 -13.23 11.10
N PRO A 63 1.11 -13.62 11.80
CA PRO A 63 2.46 -13.48 11.28
C PRO A 63 2.65 -14.25 9.97
N ILE A 64 3.25 -13.58 8.97
CA ILE A 64 3.50 -14.15 7.64
C ILE A 64 5.00 -14.33 7.44
N ASP A 65 5.44 -15.58 7.30
CA ASP A 65 6.77 -15.90 6.79
C ASP A 65 6.74 -15.87 5.25
N LEU A 66 7.55 -14.98 4.67
CA LEU A 66 7.61 -14.76 3.22
C LEU A 66 8.81 -15.46 2.57
N SER A 67 9.71 -16.08 3.34
CA SER A 67 10.95 -16.69 2.84
C SER A 67 10.71 -17.73 1.74
N HIS A 68 9.56 -18.41 1.77
CA HIS A 68 9.17 -19.44 0.80
C HIS A 68 8.86 -18.89 -0.61
N PHE A 69 8.68 -17.58 -0.80
CA PHE A 69 8.43 -17.00 -2.13
C PHE A 69 9.66 -16.98 -3.04
N GLY A 70 10.86 -17.19 -2.49
CA GLY A 70 12.12 -17.27 -3.22
C GLY A 70 13.04 -16.06 -3.01
N PRO A 71 14.10 -15.93 -3.83
CA PRO A 71 15.17 -14.97 -3.57
C PRO A 71 14.76 -13.51 -3.82
N PRO A 72 15.30 -12.53 -3.07
CA PRO A 72 14.95 -11.12 -3.20
C PRO A 72 15.30 -10.50 -4.57
N GLU A 73 16.25 -11.08 -5.31
CA GLU A 73 16.63 -10.65 -6.67
C GLU A 73 15.50 -10.95 -7.68
N SER A 74 14.65 -11.94 -7.41
CA SER A 74 13.55 -12.29 -8.30
C SER A 74 12.45 -11.24 -8.23
N GLY A 75 12.18 -10.58 -9.37
CA GLY A 75 11.06 -9.64 -9.49
C GLY A 75 9.71 -10.30 -9.20
N ARG A 76 9.57 -11.57 -9.60
CA ARG A 76 8.37 -12.39 -9.35
C ARG A 76 8.20 -12.69 -7.87
N ALA A 77 9.26 -13.12 -7.18
CA ALA A 77 9.22 -13.41 -5.74
C ALA A 77 8.82 -12.17 -4.93
N ARG A 78 9.47 -11.03 -5.20
CA ARG A 78 9.11 -9.74 -4.58
C ARG A 78 7.66 -9.36 -4.78
N ARG A 79 7.12 -9.60 -5.98
CA ARG A 79 5.73 -9.33 -6.31
C ARG A 79 4.78 -10.25 -5.55
N GLN A 80 5.01 -11.56 -5.58
CA GLN A 80 4.19 -12.54 -4.84
C GLN A 80 4.21 -12.27 -3.33
N ALA A 81 5.38 -12.00 -2.74
CA ALA A 81 5.49 -11.65 -1.32
C ALA A 81 4.72 -10.35 -0.98
N THR A 82 4.82 -9.33 -1.83
CA THR A 82 4.05 -8.08 -1.66
C THR A 82 2.55 -8.34 -1.76
N ASP A 83 2.11 -9.12 -2.74
CA ASP A 83 0.70 -9.39 -2.96
C ASP A 83 0.10 -10.24 -1.83
N ALA A 84 0.89 -11.14 -1.22
CA ALA A 84 0.49 -11.88 -0.02
C ALA A 84 0.23 -10.92 1.18
N ILE A 85 1.14 -9.97 1.41
CA ILE A 85 0.94 -8.93 2.45
C ILE A 85 -0.32 -8.13 2.18
N MET A 86 -0.53 -7.67 0.93
CA MET A 86 -1.70 -6.87 0.57
C MET A 86 -3.00 -7.65 0.67
N THR A 87 -2.99 -8.94 0.32
CA THR A 87 -4.14 -9.84 0.50
C THR A 87 -4.50 -9.97 1.97
N ALA A 88 -3.51 -10.15 2.84
CA ALA A 88 -3.76 -10.20 4.28
C ALA A 88 -4.34 -8.89 4.81
N ILE A 89 -3.80 -7.73 4.41
CA ILE A 89 -4.34 -6.41 4.79
C ILE A 89 -5.79 -6.25 4.30
N HIS A 90 -6.08 -6.64 3.05
CA HIS A 90 -7.43 -6.61 2.49
C HIS A 90 -8.41 -7.44 3.33
N ASN A 91 -8.01 -8.66 3.71
CA ASN A 91 -8.84 -9.53 4.54
C ASN A 91 -9.13 -8.94 5.93
N LEU A 92 -8.19 -8.16 6.48
CA LEU A 92 -8.38 -7.48 7.78
C LEU A 92 -9.29 -6.25 7.68
N THR A 93 -9.27 -5.52 6.57
CA THR A 93 -9.97 -4.23 6.45
C THR A 93 -11.27 -4.29 5.67
N GLY A 94 -11.43 -5.24 4.75
CA GLY A 94 -12.54 -5.31 3.82
C GLY A 94 -12.60 -4.14 2.82
N GLN A 95 -11.53 -3.34 2.70
CA GLN A 95 -11.48 -2.20 1.80
C GLN A 95 -11.51 -2.65 0.33
N GLU A 96 -12.25 -1.93 -0.51
CA GLU A 96 -12.29 -2.20 -1.95
C GLU A 96 -10.90 -2.06 -2.58
N LEU A 97 -10.51 -3.04 -3.39
CA LEU A 97 -9.25 -3.01 -4.11
C LEU A 97 -9.30 -2.00 -5.27
N ALA A 98 -8.27 -1.16 -5.40
CA ALA A 98 -8.16 -0.22 -6.52
C ALA A 98 -7.59 -0.85 -7.80
N GLY A 99 -6.87 -1.98 -7.68
CA GLY A 99 -6.22 -2.66 -8.82
C GLY A 99 -5.02 -1.93 -9.44
N VAL A 100 -4.81 -0.66 -9.10
CA VAL A 100 -3.75 0.22 -9.61
C VAL A 100 -2.89 0.77 -8.47
N TYR A 101 -1.73 1.35 -8.80
CA TYR A 101 -0.90 2.04 -7.82
C TYR A 101 -1.54 3.38 -7.41
N ASN A 102 -1.33 3.78 -6.15
CA ASN A 102 -1.70 5.11 -5.70
C ASN A 102 -0.70 6.12 -6.31
N GLU A 103 -1.15 6.87 -7.31
CA GLU A 103 -0.37 7.95 -7.90
C GLU A 103 -0.75 9.27 -7.22
N THR A 104 0.24 9.97 -6.66
CA THR A 104 -0.01 11.31 -6.11
C THR A 104 -0.54 12.22 -7.22
N PRO A 105 -1.63 12.97 -6.99
CA PRO A 105 -2.09 13.96 -7.93
C PRO A 105 -0.94 14.90 -8.34
N PRO A 106 -0.83 15.25 -9.63
CA PRO A 106 0.20 16.18 -10.09
C PRO A 106 0.10 17.51 -9.35
N ALA A 107 1.25 18.03 -8.91
CA ALA A 107 1.30 19.19 -8.01
C ALA A 107 0.84 20.48 -8.69
N ASN A 108 0.92 20.55 -10.02
CA ASN A 108 0.47 21.70 -10.80
C ASN A 108 0.10 21.31 -12.25
N ALA A 109 -0.47 22.27 -12.99
CA ALA A 109 -0.88 22.09 -14.38
C ALA A 109 0.29 21.67 -15.30
N VAL A 110 1.50 22.15 -15.02
CA VAL A 110 2.70 21.80 -15.80
C VAL A 110 3.06 20.32 -15.62
N GLU A 111 2.98 19.78 -14.40
CA GLU A 111 3.18 18.35 -14.15
C GLU A 111 2.08 17.48 -14.78
N ARG A 112 0.83 17.94 -14.81
CA ARG A 112 -0.26 17.25 -15.52
C ARG A 112 0.07 17.06 -16.99
N VAL A 113 0.48 18.16 -17.65
CA VAL A 113 0.86 18.16 -19.06
C VAL A 113 2.08 17.24 -19.28
N LYS A 114 3.16 17.39 -18.50
CA LYS A 114 4.34 16.52 -18.62
C LYS A 114 4.05 15.03 -18.44
N ARG A 115 3.11 14.66 -17.56
CA ARG A 115 2.71 13.25 -17.38
C ARG A 115 1.84 12.74 -18.54
N ALA A 116 0.98 13.58 -19.11
CA ALA A 116 0.16 13.22 -20.27
C ALA A 116 0.99 13.02 -21.55
N PHE A 117 2.13 13.70 -21.67
CA PHE A 117 3.00 13.64 -22.85
C PHE A 117 4.24 12.73 -22.66
N ARG A 118 4.30 11.86 -21.64
CA ARG A 118 5.41 10.91 -21.47
C ARG A 118 5.23 9.72 -22.44
N PRO A 119 6.16 9.48 -23.39
CA PRO A 119 5.94 8.56 -24.51
C PRO A 119 6.16 7.07 -24.22
N GLU A 120 6.15 6.63 -22.94
CA GLU A 120 6.41 5.23 -22.59
C GLU A 120 5.28 4.62 -21.76
N ARG A 121 4.17 4.31 -22.44
CA ARG A 121 3.15 3.32 -22.06
C ARG A 121 2.62 2.68 -23.36
N LEU A 122 3.48 1.91 -24.03
CA LEU A 122 3.11 0.83 -24.96
C LEU A 122 3.71 -0.46 -24.42
#